data_AF-A0A8D2CJA8-F1
#
_entry.id   AF-A0A8D2CJA8-F1
#
_cell.length_a   1.000
_cell.length_b   1.000
_cell.length_c   1.000
_cell.angle_alpha   90.00
_cell.angle_beta   90.00
_cell.angle_gamma   90.00
#
_symmetry.space_group_name_H-M   'P 1'
#
loop_
_entity.id
_entity.type
_entity.pdbx_description
1 polymer ?
#
loop_
_entity_poly.entity_id
_entity_poly.type
_entity_poly.pdbx_seq_one_letter_code
_entity_poly.pdbx_strand_id
1 'polypeptide(L)'
;MPLQHRAWLPKLFKVFASLFLSCPFHRRITMTRPLEEALFQHFIHQKLEIAYKCEFLLLKAYCHPQSSFFAETPCNIRDYGEPFKEAMWLDLVKERLTERVYTVAWFLRDMRLIFRNHQMFYKASDFGQIGLDLEAEFEKDLKKMFTVHEAR
;
A
#
# COMPACT_ATOMS: atom_id res chain seq x y z
N MET A 1 -17.27 -20.67 7.65
CA MET A 1 -16.21 -20.24 8.57
C MET A 1 -16.52 -18.81 9.02
N PRO A 2 -16.84 -18.54 10.30
CA PRO A 2 -17.31 -17.22 10.73
C PRO A 2 -16.17 -16.20 10.80
N LEU A 3 -16.48 -14.96 10.40
CA LEU A 3 -15.56 -13.84 10.29
C LEU A 3 -14.87 -13.47 11.63
N GLN A 4 -13.54 -13.57 11.68
CA GLN A 4 -12.67 -12.94 12.68
C GLN A 4 -12.57 -11.41 12.47
N HIS A 5 -13.70 -10.71 12.45
CA HIS A 5 -13.73 -9.25 12.22
C HIS A 5 -13.45 -8.42 13.48
N ARG A 6 -13.27 -9.06 14.65
CA ARG A 6 -13.23 -8.36 15.95
C ARG A 6 -11.93 -8.54 16.76
N ALA A 7 -10.98 -9.36 16.32
CA ALA A 7 -9.74 -9.64 17.07
C ALA A 7 -8.81 -8.42 17.23
N TRP A 8 -8.97 -7.39 16.41
CA TRP A 8 -8.13 -6.19 16.40
C TRP A 8 -8.69 -5.04 17.25
N LEU A 9 -9.97 -5.12 17.63
CA LEU A 9 -10.67 -4.07 18.39
C LEU A 9 -9.95 -3.71 19.70
N PRO A 10 -9.51 -4.67 20.53
CA PRO A 10 -8.86 -4.32 21.81
C PRO A 10 -7.47 -3.70 21.63
N LYS A 11 -6.78 -4.02 20.52
CA LYS A 11 -5.44 -3.50 20.22
C LYS A 11 -5.51 -2.07 19.68
N LEU A 12 -6.49 -1.80 18.81
CA LEU A 12 -6.79 -0.44 18.34
C LEU A 12 -7.22 0.46 19.49
N PHE A 13 -8.09 -0.02 20.38
CA PHE A 13 -8.55 0.75 21.54
C PHE A 13 -7.40 1.16 22.46
N LYS A 14 -6.40 0.29 22.67
CA LYS A 14 -5.19 0.62 23.45
C LYS A 14 -4.34 1.69 22.79
N VAL A 15 -4.20 1.66 21.45
CA VAL A 15 -3.42 2.65 20.69
C VAL A 15 -4.11 4.01 20.71
N PHE A 16 -5.44 4.04 20.49
CA PHE A 16 -6.22 5.27 20.61
C PHE A 16 -6.16 5.83 22.03
N ALA A 17 -6.37 5.00 23.06
CA ALA A 17 -6.23 5.42 24.46
C ALA A 17 -4.84 6.00 24.77
N SER A 18 -3.76 5.41 24.24
CA SER A 18 -2.40 5.93 24.44
C SER A 18 -2.11 7.26 23.74
N LEU A 19 -2.74 7.52 22.59
CA LEU A 19 -2.62 8.79 21.85
C LEU A 19 -3.46 9.91 22.52
N PHE A 20 -4.58 9.56 23.13
CA PHE A 20 -5.39 10.51 23.90
C PHE A 20 -4.78 10.86 25.27
N LEU A 21 -4.04 9.94 25.90
CA LEU A 21 -3.42 10.13 27.22
C LEU A 21 -2.10 10.93 27.20
N SER A 22 -1.47 11.11 26.03
CA SER A 22 -0.19 11.84 25.91
C SER A 22 -0.35 13.34 25.65
N CYS A 23 -1.56 13.84 25.41
CA CYS A 23 -1.82 15.25 25.15
C CYS A 23 -2.16 15.99 26.47
N PRO A 24 -1.32 16.91 26.97
CA PRO A 24 -1.51 17.56 28.28
C PRO A 24 -2.73 18.50 28.35
N PHE A 25 -3.42 18.76 27.23
CA PHE A 25 -4.54 19.70 27.15
C PHE A 25 -5.92 19.09 27.42
N HIS A 26 -6.04 17.77 27.60
CA HIS A 26 -7.34 17.07 27.59
C HIS A 26 -7.70 16.32 28.89
N ARG A 27 -7.39 16.89 30.07
CA ARG A 27 -7.91 16.35 31.35
C ARG A 27 -9.43 16.50 31.54
N ARG A 28 -10.20 16.91 30.53
CA ARG A 28 -11.65 17.12 30.66
C ARG A 28 -12.45 16.86 29.39
N ILE A 29 -12.08 15.85 28.60
CA ILE A 29 -13.00 15.26 27.62
C ILE A 29 -13.31 13.83 28.06
N THR A 30 -14.49 13.62 28.61
CA THR A 30 -15.02 12.28 28.86
C THR A 30 -15.37 11.67 27.50
N MET A 31 -14.62 10.66 27.07
CA MET A 31 -14.98 9.87 25.89
C MET A 31 -16.33 9.20 26.15
N THR A 32 -17.36 9.69 25.46
CA THR A 32 -18.70 9.09 25.53
C THR A 32 -18.76 7.91 24.58
N ARG A 33 -19.56 6.87 24.91
CA ARG A 33 -19.75 5.71 24.02
C ARG A 33 -20.09 6.10 22.56
N PRO A 34 -20.94 7.12 22.30
CA PRO A 34 -21.20 7.58 20.94
C PRO A 34 -19.97 8.17 20.23
N LEU A 35 -19.11 8.89 20.96
CA LEU A 35 -17.88 9.47 20.40
C LEU A 35 -16.85 8.39 20.05
N GLU A 36 -16.72 7.35 20.88
CA GLU A 36 -15.88 6.19 20.60
C GLU A 36 -16.31 5.46 19.33
N GLU A 37 -17.62 5.23 19.19
CA GLU A 37 -18.18 4.55 18.02
C GLU A 37 -17.99 5.37 16.75
N ALA A 38 -18.21 6.70 16.80
CA ALA A 38 -17.98 7.59 15.67
C ALA A 38 -16.52 7.61 15.22
N LEU A 39 -15.56 7.69 16.16
CA LEU A 39 -14.13 7.65 15.86
C LEU A 39 -13.72 6.30 15.27
N PHE A 40 -14.28 5.20 15.79
CA PHE A 40 -14.04 3.88 15.24
C PHE A 40 -14.55 3.75 13.80
N GLN A 41 -15.79 4.18 13.54
CA GLN A 41 -16.37 4.18 12.19
C GLN A 41 -15.55 5.05 11.23
N HIS A 42 -15.13 6.24 11.68
CA HIS A 42 -14.24 7.10 10.89
C HIS A 42 -12.92 6.41 10.55
N PHE A 43 -12.28 5.76 11.54
CA PHE A 43 -11.05 5.01 11.32
C PHE A 43 -11.22 3.84 10.34
N ILE A 44 -12.32 3.09 10.47
CA ILE A 44 -12.63 1.99 9.55
C ILE A 44 -12.86 2.53 8.13
N HIS A 45 -13.62 3.61 7.98
CA HIS A 45 -13.85 4.25 6.69
C HIS A 45 -12.54 4.71 6.04
N GLN A 46 -11.69 5.41 6.79
CA GLN A 46 -10.39 5.87 6.29
C GLN A 46 -9.48 4.70 5.90
N LYS A 47 -9.44 3.63 6.71
CA LYS A 47 -8.69 2.42 6.39
C LYS A 47 -9.19 1.73 5.11
N LEU A 48 -10.51 1.65 4.94
CA LEU A 48 -11.13 1.05 3.76
C LEU A 48 -10.86 1.88 2.50
N GLU A 49 -10.99 3.21 2.57
CA GLU A 49 -10.67 4.12 1.47
C GLU A 49 -9.22 3.95 1.00
N ILE A 50 -8.29 3.88 1.95
CA ILE A 50 -6.87 3.68 1.67
C ILE A 50 -6.62 2.32 1.01
N ALA A 51 -7.23 1.25 1.53
CA ALA A 51 -7.07 -0.10 0.95
C ALA A 51 -7.57 -0.15 -0.49
N TYR A 52 -8.76 0.43 -0.76
CA TYR A 52 -9.33 0.53 -2.09
C TYR A 52 -8.42 1.29 -3.06
N LYS A 53 -7.77 2.38 -2.62
CA LYS A 53 -6.81 3.13 -3.44
C LYS A 53 -5.61 2.27 -3.85
N CYS A 54 -5.07 1.45 -2.93
CA CYS A 54 -3.98 0.52 -3.25
C CYS A 54 -4.42 -0.56 -4.24
N GLU A 55 -5.57 -1.19 -4.01
CA GLU A 55 -6.14 -2.19 -4.92
C GLU A 55 -6.39 -1.62 -6.32
N PHE A 56 -6.90 -0.40 -6.40
CA PHE A 56 -7.13 0.28 -7.66
C PHE A 56 -5.84 0.61 -8.40
N LEU A 57 -4.81 1.11 -7.71
CA LEU A 57 -3.49 1.35 -8.31
C LEU A 57 -2.84 0.05 -8.79
N LEU A 58 -2.99 -1.03 -8.04
CA LEU A 58 -2.50 -2.35 -8.46
C LEU A 58 -3.24 -2.85 -9.71
N LEU A 59 -4.57 -2.71 -9.75
CA LEU A 59 -5.37 -3.07 -10.92
C LEU A 59 -4.93 -2.29 -12.17
N LYS A 60 -4.67 -0.99 -12.03
CA LYS A 60 -4.15 -0.17 -13.14
C LYS A 60 -2.81 -0.68 -13.65
N ALA A 61 -1.91 -1.10 -12.77
CA ALA A 61 -0.64 -1.71 -13.16
C ALA A 61 -0.86 -3.01 -13.96
N TYR A 62 -1.82 -3.85 -13.57
CA TYR A 62 -2.19 -5.06 -14.35
C TYR A 62 -2.76 -4.72 -15.73
N CYS A 63 -3.53 -3.64 -15.86
CA CYS A 63 -4.14 -3.24 -17.13
C CYS A 63 -3.15 -2.66 -18.15
N HIS A 64 -1.91 -2.35 -17.76
CA HIS A 64 -0.92 -1.83 -18.69
C HIS A 64 -0.51 -2.90 -19.73
N PRO A 65 -0.32 -2.57 -21.02
CA PRO A 65 0.02 -3.55 -22.06
C PRO A 65 1.29 -4.37 -21.80
N GLN A 66 2.21 -3.82 -21.02
CA GLN A 66 3.49 -4.46 -20.64
C GLN A 66 3.46 -5.10 -19.26
N SER A 67 2.30 -5.22 -18.61
CA SER A 67 2.17 -5.79 -17.26
C SER A 67 2.67 -7.23 -17.16
N SER A 68 2.65 -7.97 -18.27
CA SER A 68 3.13 -9.36 -18.34
C SER A 68 4.60 -9.51 -17.94
N PHE A 69 5.45 -8.49 -18.12
CA PHE A 69 6.85 -8.52 -17.67
C PHE A 69 7.00 -8.51 -16.15
N PHE A 70 5.94 -8.13 -15.43
CA PHE A 70 5.96 -7.87 -13.99
C PHE A 70 4.91 -8.68 -13.23
N ALA A 71 4.02 -9.39 -13.93
CA ALA A 71 2.89 -10.09 -13.33
C ALA A 71 3.36 -11.22 -12.40
N GLU A 72 4.12 -12.15 -12.97
CA GLU A 72 4.57 -13.38 -12.32
C GLU A 72 6.04 -13.28 -11.86
N THR A 73 6.54 -14.36 -11.26
CA THR A 73 7.95 -14.50 -10.87
C THR A 73 8.88 -14.15 -12.05
N PRO A 74 9.81 -13.19 -11.90
CA PRO A 74 10.69 -12.80 -13.00
C PRO A 74 11.52 -13.97 -13.54
N CYS A 75 11.60 -14.14 -14.86
CA CYS A 75 12.32 -15.26 -15.49
C CYS A 75 13.82 -15.29 -15.15
N ASN A 76 14.37 -14.11 -14.88
CA ASN A 76 15.77 -13.88 -14.51
C ASN A 76 16.00 -13.92 -12.98
N ILE A 77 15.07 -14.45 -12.17
CA ILE A 77 15.21 -14.46 -10.71
C ILE A 77 16.48 -15.16 -10.21
N ARG A 78 17.06 -16.08 -10.99
CA ARG A 78 18.34 -16.73 -10.67
C ARG A 78 19.53 -15.77 -10.72
N ASP A 79 19.38 -14.69 -11.48
CA ASP A 79 20.38 -13.65 -11.68
C ASP A 79 20.18 -12.48 -10.71
N TYR A 80 19.15 -12.54 -9.84
CA TYR A 80 18.97 -11.63 -8.71
C TYR A 80 19.99 -11.96 -7.60
N GLY A 81 21.28 -11.85 -7.93
CA GLY A 81 22.36 -11.76 -6.96
C GLY A 81 22.50 -10.32 -6.43
N GLU A 82 23.59 -9.99 -5.77
CA GLU A 82 23.92 -8.58 -5.48
C GLU A 82 23.97 -7.78 -6.80
N PRO A 83 23.25 -6.65 -6.94
CA PRO A 83 22.75 -5.75 -5.89
C PRO A 83 21.25 -5.89 -5.52
N PHE A 84 20.55 -6.92 -6.00
CA PHE A 84 19.10 -7.08 -5.81
C PHE A 84 18.78 -7.61 -4.41
N LYS A 85 18.60 -6.71 -3.44
CA LYS A 85 18.33 -7.07 -2.04
C LYS A 85 16.99 -7.81 -1.82
N GLU A 86 16.00 -7.61 -2.69
CA GLU A 86 14.69 -8.26 -2.63
C GLU A 86 14.04 -8.31 -4.02
N ALA A 87 13.62 -9.50 -4.47
CA ALA A 87 12.83 -9.67 -5.69
C ALA A 87 11.36 -9.31 -5.43
N MET A 88 10.69 -8.70 -6.43
CA MET A 88 9.29 -8.29 -6.32
C MET A 88 8.58 -8.37 -7.67
N TRP A 89 7.29 -8.71 -7.65
CA TRP A 89 6.40 -8.78 -8.82
C TRP A 89 4.94 -8.55 -8.39
N LEU A 90 4.04 -8.31 -9.36
CA LEU A 90 2.67 -7.87 -9.09
C LEU A 90 1.83 -8.92 -8.36
N ASP A 91 1.98 -10.21 -8.68
CA ASP A 91 1.25 -11.27 -7.96
C ASP A 91 1.68 -11.37 -6.50
N LEU A 92 2.98 -11.20 -6.20
CA LEU A 92 3.45 -11.15 -4.82
C LEU A 92 2.93 -9.92 -4.07
N VAL A 93 2.85 -8.77 -4.73
CA VAL A 93 2.22 -7.57 -4.16
C VAL A 93 0.73 -7.82 -3.91
N LYS A 94 0.02 -8.46 -4.84
CA LYS A 94 -1.38 -8.83 -4.70
C LYS A 94 -1.61 -9.76 -3.51
N GLU A 95 -0.77 -10.78 -3.35
CA GLU A 95 -0.80 -11.69 -2.20
C GLU A 95 -0.59 -10.91 -0.90
N ARG A 96 0.48 -10.10 -0.83
CA ARG A 96 0.78 -9.26 0.34
C ARG A 96 -0.34 -8.26 0.66
N LEU A 97 -1.04 -7.72 -0.35
CA LEU A 97 -2.18 -6.83 -0.14
C LEU A 97 -3.31 -7.46 0.66
N THR A 98 -3.48 -8.79 0.55
CA THR A 98 -4.52 -9.51 1.31
C THR A 98 -4.14 -9.70 2.79
N GLU A 99 -2.87 -9.48 3.14
CA GLU A 99 -2.38 -9.59 4.52
C GLU A 99 -2.75 -8.34 5.33
N ARG A 100 -3.24 -8.56 6.56
CA ARG A 100 -3.71 -7.47 7.44
C ARG A 100 -2.61 -6.50 7.91
N VAL A 101 -1.33 -6.84 7.71
CA VAL A 101 -0.18 -6.03 8.12
C VAL A 101 0.39 -5.18 6.98
N TYR A 102 -0.08 -5.37 5.76
CA TYR A 102 0.48 -4.69 4.60
C TYR A 102 -0.01 -3.25 4.53
N THR A 103 0.88 -2.31 4.85
CA THR A 103 0.54 -0.88 4.90
C THR A 103 0.75 -0.21 3.55
N VAL A 104 0.18 0.97 3.36
CA VAL A 104 0.40 1.80 2.15
C VAL A 104 1.88 2.01 1.88
N ALA A 105 2.67 2.27 2.93
CA ALA A 105 4.11 2.47 2.75
C ALA A 105 4.81 1.23 2.19
N TRP A 106 4.39 0.03 2.62
CA TRP A 106 4.91 -1.24 2.11
C TRP A 106 4.46 -1.47 0.66
N PHE A 107 3.18 -1.22 0.35
CA PHE A 107 2.66 -1.26 -1.02
C PHE A 107 3.44 -0.36 -1.97
N LEU A 108 3.60 0.92 -1.64
CA LEU A 108 4.30 1.87 -2.51
C LEU A 108 5.78 1.50 -2.68
N ARG A 109 6.42 1.02 -1.62
CA ARG A 109 7.80 0.53 -1.70
C ARG A 109 7.90 -0.65 -2.66
N ASP A 110 7.04 -1.66 -2.51
CA ASP A 110 7.12 -2.88 -3.33
C ASP A 110 6.78 -2.60 -4.79
N MET A 111 5.77 -1.76 -5.06
CA MET A 111 5.46 -1.32 -6.43
C MET A 111 6.67 -0.64 -7.09
N ARG A 112 7.34 0.29 -6.38
CA ARG A 112 8.57 0.94 -6.89
C ARG A 112 9.73 -0.04 -7.06
N LEU A 113 9.85 -1.02 -6.18
CA LEU A 113 10.91 -2.03 -6.23
C LEU A 113 10.81 -2.90 -7.49
N ILE A 114 9.60 -3.23 -7.93
CA ILE A 114 9.36 -3.95 -9.20
C ILE A 114 10.04 -3.23 -10.36
N PHE A 115 9.76 -1.94 -10.53
CA PHE A 115 10.28 -1.15 -11.64
C PHE A 115 11.79 -0.95 -11.57
N ARG A 116 12.33 -0.67 -10.37
CA ARG A 116 13.78 -0.51 -10.16
C ARG A 116 14.54 -1.79 -10.43
N ASN A 117 14.03 -2.95 -10.01
CA ASN A 117 14.68 -4.22 -10.28
C ASN A 117 14.77 -4.49 -11.78
N HIS A 118 13.69 -4.21 -12.51
CA HIS A 118 13.66 -4.32 -13.97
C HIS A 118 14.68 -3.39 -14.64
N GLN A 119 14.70 -2.12 -14.24
CA GLN A 119 15.65 -1.15 -14.74
C GLN A 119 17.10 -1.55 -14.46
N MET A 120 17.42 -2.00 -13.25
CA MET A 120 18.76 -2.41 -12.87
C MET A 120 19.25 -3.63 -13.65
N PHE A 121 18.35 -4.58 -13.93
CA PHE A 121 18.69 -5.77 -14.69
C PHE A 121 18.95 -5.45 -16.17
N TYR A 122 18.03 -4.72 -16.80
CA TYR A 122 18.08 -4.40 -18.22
C TYR A 122 18.92 -3.15 -18.54
N LYS A 123 19.37 -2.42 -17.51
CA LYS A 123 20.22 -1.22 -17.60
C LYS A 123 19.63 -0.19 -18.57
N ALA A 124 20.47 0.45 -19.39
CA ALA A 124 20.05 1.47 -20.37
C ALA A 124 19.55 0.89 -21.71
N SER A 125 19.03 -0.35 -21.71
CA SER A 125 18.41 -0.93 -22.92
C SER A 125 16.95 -0.48 -23.05
N ASP A 126 16.35 -0.75 -24.21
CA ASP A 126 14.92 -0.50 -24.45
C ASP A 126 14.02 -1.19 -23.41
N PHE A 127 14.42 -2.38 -22.92
CA PHE A 127 13.72 -3.05 -21.82
C PHE A 127 13.86 -2.29 -20.50
N GLY A 128 15.03 -1.72 -20.21
CA GLY A 128 15.20 -0.86 -19.04
C GLY A 128 14.30 0.38 -19.07
N GLN A 129 14.06 0.94 -20.26
CA GLN A 129 13.17 2.09 -20.45
C GLN A 129 11.71 1.75 -20.12
N ILE A 130 11.25 0.53 -20.41
CA ILE A 130 9.90 0.06 -20.03
C ILE A 130 9.66 0.19 -18.51
N GLY A 131 10.64 -0.20 -17.70
CA GLY A 131 10.55 -0.07 -16.24
C GLY A 131 10.42 1.39 -15.79
N LEU A 132 11.19 2.30 -16.40
CA LEU A 132 11.12 3.74 -16.10
C LEU A 132 9.79 4.37 -16.48
N ASP A 133 9.28 4.06 -17.68
CA ASP A 133 8.03 4.61 -18.19
C ASP A 133 6.84 4.18 -17.30
N LEU A 134 6.84 2.91 -16.88
CA LEU A 134 5.83 2.36 -15.97
C LEU A 134 5.91 2.94 -14.55
N GLU A 135 7.11 3.15 -14.01
CA GLU A 135 7.25 3.84 -12.72
C GLU A 135 6.69 5.27 -12.80
N ALA A 136 6.97 6.00 -13.88
CA ALA A 136 6.44 7.34 -14.09
C ALA A 136 4.91 7.39 -14.22
N GLU A 137 4.30 6.44 -14.94
CA GLU A 137 2.85 6.32 -15.02
C GLU A 137 2.22 5.98 -13.67
N PHE A 138 2.81 5.03 -12.94
CA PHE A 138 2.38 4.68 -11.58
C PHE A 138 2.44 5.89 -10.63
N GLU A 139 3.53 6.66 -10.62
CA GLU A 139 3.66 7.85 -9.77
C GLU A 139 2.66 8.96 -10.15
N LYS A 140 2.37 9.12 -11.45
CA LYS A 140 1.34 10.05 -11.93
C LYS A 140 -0.04 9.66 -11.40
N ASP A 141 -0.37 8.38 -11.44
CA ASP A 141 -1.64 7.88 -10.94
C ASP A 141 -1.73 7.87 -9.42
N LEU A 142 -0.63 7.59 -8.74
CA LEU A 142 -0.50 7.75 -7.29
C LEU A 142 -0.81 9.20 -6.90
N LYS A 143 -0.16 10.18 -7.55
CA LYS A 143 -0.41 11.60 -7.29
C LYS A 143 -1.89 11.92 -7.45
N LYS A 144 -2.51 11.58 -8.60
CA LYS A 144 -3.94 11.81 -8.84
C LYS A 144 -4.83 11.20 -7.74
N MET A 145 -4.59 9.95 -7.35
CA MET A 145 -5.44 9.26 -6.37
C MET A 145 -5.37 9.88 -4.96
N PHE A 146 -4.24 10.51 -4.61
CA PHE A 146 -4.02 11.07 -3.27
C PHE A 146 -4.11 12.60 -3.21
N THR A 147 -4.04 13.34 -4.33
CA THR A 147 -4.25 14.80 -4.36
C THR A 147 -5.70 15.24 -4.59
N VAL A 148 -6.64 14.33 -4.87
CA VAL A 148 -8.07 14.68 -5.12
C VAL A 148 -8.83 15.18 -3.87
N HIS A 149 -8.13 15.44 -2.75
CA HIS A 149 -8.73 15.97 -1.52
C HIS A 149 -8.71 17.51 -1.37
N GLU A 150 -8.31 18.29 -2.38
CA GLU A 150 -8.32 19.78 -2.31
C GLU A 150 -9.47 20.48 -3.06
N ALA A 151 -10.47 19.75 -3.55
CA ALA A 151 -11.62 20.36 -4.24
C ALA A 151 -12.95 19.88 -3.67
N ARG A 152 -13.24 20.21 -2.40
CA ARG A 152 -14.62 20.30 -1.88
C ARG A 152 -14.69 21.13 -0.62
#